data_AF-A0A9Q5P2B6-F1
#
_entry.id   AF-A0A9Q5P2B6-F1
#
_cell.length_a   1.000
_cell.length_b   1.000
_cell.length_c   1.000
_cell.angle_alpha   90.00
_cell.angle_beta   90.00
_cell.angle_gamma   90.00
#
_symmetry.space_group_name_H-M   'P 1'
#
loop_
_entity.id
_entity.type
_entity.pdbx_description
1 polymer ?
#
loop_
_entity_poly.entity_id
_entity_poly.type
_entity_poly.pdbx_seq_one_letter_code
_entity_poly.pdbx_strand_id
1 'polypeptide(L)'
;MSVGDLSIGEYIKFSDSNNKQRYGQVLNVYQDVFYLKYVAVVKVDGIGTIKIDDNYDFISVPRPTSKEVEKTLDDKVNHPTHYTYGNIEIIDFIEQVTKDYKPELAFAIGNAIKYISRANRKNGKEDLDKARWYLNRAFEKWEG
;
A
#
# COMPACT_ATOMS: atom_id res chain seq x y z
N MET A 1 18.69 -19.82 -2.91
CA MET A 1 17.71 -20.92 -2.81
C MET A 1 17.46 -21.40 -4.23
N SER A 2 17.41 -22.71 -4.47
CA SER A 2 17.10 -23.25 -5.79
C SER A 2 15.64 -23.67 -5.85
N VAL A 3 15.09 -23.75 -7.05
CA VAL A 3 13.75 -24.28 -7.32
C VAL A 3 13.63 -25.73 -6.85
N GLY A 4 14.73 -26.50 -6.87
CA GLY A 4 14.77 -27.86 -6.34
C GLY A 4 14.55 -27.94 -4.82
N ASP A 5 14.75 -26.84 -4.09
CA ASP A 5 14.57 -26.79 -2.64
C ASP A 5 13.12 -26.46 -2.23
N LEU A 6 12.28 -26.05 -3.17
CA LEU A 6 10.92 -25.58 -2.89
C LEU A 6 9.96 -26.73 -2.60
N SER A 7 9.10 -26.52 -1.59
CA SER A 7 8.03 -27.46 -1.23
C SER A 7 6.69 -27.03 -1.83
N ILE A 8 5.85 -28.02 -2.18
CA ILE A 8 4.47 -27.75 -2.61
C ILE A 8 3.71 -27.07 -1.46
N GLY A 9 3.00 -25.99 -1.77
CA GLY A 9 2.26 -25.16 -0.82
C GLY A 9 3.05 -24.02 -0.19
N GLU A 10 4.38 -23.99 -0.40
CA GLU A 10 5.26 -22.91 0.03
C GLU A 10 4.93 -21.60 -0.68
N TYR A 11 5.17 -20.48 0.00
CA TYR A 11 5.00 -19.16 -0.57
C TYR A 11 6.36 -18.57 -0.90
N ILE A 12 6.45 -17.99 -2.08
CA ILE A 12 7.66 -17.32 -2.54
C ILE A 12 7.36 -15.89 -2.96
N LYS A 13 8.36 -15.04 -2.82
CA LYS A 13 8.39 -13.68 -3.35
C LYS A 13 9.44 -13.61 -4.45
N PHE A 14 9.10 -12.99 -5.58
CA PHE A 14 9.99 -12.85 -6.74
C PHE A 14 9.68 -11.58 -7.52
N SER A 15 10.63 -11.12 -8.35
CA SER A 15 10.45 -9.98 -9.24
C SER A 15 9.98 -10.44 -10.63
N ASP A 16 8.96 -9.79 -11.19
CA ASP A 16 8.56 -10.03 -12.59
C ASP A 16 9.45 -9.25 -13.59
N SER A 17 9.21 -9.42 -14.89
CA SER A 17 9.97 -8.77 -15.96
C SER A 17 9.89 -7.23 -15.96
N ASN A 18 8.95 -6.64 -15.22
CA ASN A 18 8.83 -5.20 -15.02
C ASN A 18 9.43 -4.74 -13.67
N ASN A 19 10.24 -5.58 -13.02
CA ASN A 19 10.78 -5.37 -11.67
C ASN A 19 9.70 -5.20 -10.59
N LYS A 20 8.46 -5.64 -10.84
CA LYS A 20 7.39 -5.58 -9.84
C LYS A 20 7.45 -6.82 -8.96
N GLN A 21 7.39 -6.59 -7.66
CA GLN A 21 7.37 -7.66 -6.65
C GLN A 21 6.05 -8.42 -6.72
N ARG A 22 6.14 -9.75 -6.76
CA ARG A 22 5.02 -10.69 -6.79
C ARG A 22 5.16 -11.69 -5.67
N TYR A 23 4.01 -12.18 -5.23
CA TYR A 23 3.90 -13.27 -4.28
C TYR A 23 3.15 -14.41 -4.96
N GLY A 24 3.58 -15.64 -4.71
CA GLY A 24 2.88 -16.79 -5.25
C GLY A 24 3.05 -18.04 -4.42
N GLN A 25 2.08 -18.94 -4.56
CA GLN A 25 2.10 -20.25 -3.92
C GLN A 25 2.63 -21.29 -4.89
N VAL A 26 3.62 -22.07 -4.47
CA VAL A 26 4.15 -23.20 -5.23
C VAL A 26 3.09 -24.29 -5.31
N LEU A 27 2.63 -24.60 -6.52
CA LEU A 27 1.65 -25.66 -6.78
C LEU A 27 2.32 -26.98 -7.13
N ASN A 28 3.48 -26.93 -7.78
CA ASN A 28 4.22 -28.11 -8.20
C ASN A 28 5.70 -27.76 -8.43
N VAL A 29 6.59 -28.73 -8.25
CA VAL A 29 8.00 -28.65 -8.60
C VAL A 29 8.37 -29.91 -9.36
N TYR A 30 8.98 -29.77 -10.53
CA TYR A 30 9.40 -30.90 -11.34
C TYR A 30 10.73 -30.61 -12.04
N GLN A 31 11.46 -31.66 -12.39
CA GLN A 31 12.64 -31.53 -13.25
C GLN A 31 12.21 -31.70 -14.70
N ASP A 32 12.49 -30.69 -15.52
CA ASP A 32 12.37 -30.79 -16.96
C ASP A 32 13.51 -31.67 -17.47
N VAL A 33 13.18 -32.89 -17.89
CA VAL A 33 14.16 -33.90 -18.32
C VAL A 33 14.85 -33.56 -19.64
N PHE A 34 14.27 -32.67 -20.47
CA PHE A 34 14.89 -32.25 -21.72
C PHE A 34 15.97 -31.20 -21.49
N TYR A 35 15.73 -30.28 -20.54
CA TYR A 35 16.65 -29.18 -20.23
C TYR A 35 17.44 -29.40 -18.94
N LEU A 36 17.24 -30.54 -18.25
CA LEU A 36 17.84 -30.92 -16.98
C LEU A 36 17.72 -29.86 -15.88
N LYS A 37 16.64 -29.05 -15.90
CA LYS A 37 16.42 -27.94 -14.98
C LYS A 37 15.20 -28.14 -14.10
N TYR A 38 15.24 -27.64 -12.88
CA TYR A 38 14.07 -27.61 -12.01
C TYR A 38 13.14 -26.46 -12.40
N VAL A 39 11.84 -26.76 -12.40
CA VAL A 39 10.78 -25.81 -12.72
C VAL A 39 9.73 -25.87 -11.63
N ALA A 40 9.40 -24.70 -11.06
CA ALA A 40 8.27 -24.54 -10.15
C ALA A 40 7.08 -23.93 -10.89
N VAL A 41 5.90 -24.48 -10.64
CA VAL A 41 4.61 -23.95 -11.07
C VAL A 41 4.05 -23.12 -9.91
N VAL A 42 3.86 -21.83 -10.11
CA VAL A 42 3.54 -20.88 -9.05
C VAL A 42 2.23 -20.16 -9.36
N LYS A 43 1.28 -20.21 -8.43
CA LYS A 43 0.01 -19.47 -8.52
C LYS A 43 0.19 -18.06 -7.96
N VAL A 44 -0.07 -17.06 -8.77
CA VAL A 44 0.04 -15.63 -8.46
C VAL A 44 -1.34 -14.99 -8.54
N ASP A 45 -1.76 -14.32 -7.47
CA ASP A 45 -3.05 -13.66 -7.42
C ASP A 45 -3.16 -12.55 -8.48
N GLY A 46 -4.28 -12.52 -9.21
CA GLY A 46 -4.53 -11.56 -10.30
C GLY A 46 -3.82 -11.83 -11.62
N ILE A 47 -2.92 -12.82 -11.69
CA ILE A 47 -2.17 -13.19 -12.91
C ILE A 47 -2.47 -14.63 -13.34
N GLY A 48 -2.71 -15.53 -12.40
CA GLY A 48 -2.89 -16.96 -12.66
C GLY A 48 -1.61 -17.74 -12.38
N THR A 49 -1.32 -18.76 -13.18
CA THR A 49 -0.19 -19.66 -12.92
C THR A 49 0.98 -19.34 -13.84
N ILE A 50 2.17 -19.22 -13.26
CA ILE A 50 3.42 -19.03 -14.00
C ILE A 50 4.38 -20.21 -13.76
N LYS A 51 5.38 -20.34 -14.62
CA LYS A 51 6.49 -21.27 -14.43
C LYS A 51 7.76 -20.47 -14.16
N ILE A 52 8.50 -20.82 -13.13
CA ILE A 52 9.81 -20.23 -12.81
C ILE A 52 10.88 -21.32 -12.76
N ASP A 53 12.12 -20.94 -13.06
CA ASP A 53 13.32 -21.77 -12.89
C ASP A 53 14.38 -20.99 -12.07
N ASP A 54 15.57 -21.57 -11.89
CA ASP A 54 16.65 -20.98 -11.09
C ASP A 54 17.19 -19.64 -11.64
N ASN A 55 16.76 -19.17 -12.81
CA ASN A 55 17.13 -17.85 -13.32
C ASN A 55 16.31 -16.72 -12.68
N TYR A 56 15.25 -17.04 -11.94
CA TYR A 56 14.46 -16.05 -11.21
C TYR A 56 15.14 -15.73 -9.87
N ASP A 57 15.18 -14.45 -9.51
CA ASP A 57 15.53 -14.03 -8.15
C ASP A 57 14.28 -14.16 -7.27
N PHE A 58 14.28 -15.18 -6.41
CA PHE A 58 13.18 -15.46 -5.49
C PHE A 58 13.65 -15.85 -4.10
N ILE A 59 12.78 -15.62 -3.13
CA ILE A 59 12.96 -16.04 -1.73
C ILE A 59 11.70 -16.74 -1.21
N SER A 60 11.88 -17.73 -0.36
CA SER A 60 10.80 -18.29 0.45
C SER A 60 10.32 -17.24 1.45
N VAL A 61 9.01 -17.15 1.61
CA VAL A 61 8.36 -16.26 2.57
C VAL A 61 7.27 -17.00 3.34
N PRO A 62 6.96 -16.59 4.58
CA PRO A 62 5.80 -17.11 5.28
C PRO A 62 4.54 -16.89 4.45
N ARG A 63 3.55 -17.77 4.61
CA ARG A 63 2.24 -17.58 4.00
C ARG A 63 1.71 -16.18 4.36
N PRO A 64 1.40 -15.32 3.37
CA PRO A 64 0.86 -14.00 3.64
C PRO A 64 -0.46 -14.17 4.41
N THR A 65 -0.46 -13.76 5.67
CA THR A 65 -1.58 -13.89 6.61
C THR A 65 -2.60 -12.77 6.44
N SER A 66 -2.26 -11.76 5.63
CA SER A 66 -3.12 -10.68 5.19
C SER A 66 -2.90 -10.43 3.69
N LYS A 67 -3.98 -10.20 2.95
CA LYS A 67 -3.91 -9.74 1.56
C LYS A 67 -3.42 -8.29 1.58
N GLU A 68 -2.20 -8.04 1.10
CA GLU A 68 -1.87 -6.71 0.59
C GLU A 68 -2.72 -6.51 -0.67
N VAL A 69 -3.87 -5.87 -0.50
CA VAL A 69 -4.66 -5.38 -1.63
C VAL A 69 -3.77 -4.36 -2.33
N GLU A 70 -3.38 -4.65 -3.58
CA GLU A 70 -2.88 -3.60 -4.46
C GLU A 70 -3.95 -2.50 -4.46
N LYS A 71 -3.70 -1.39 -3.76
CA LYS A 71 -4.59 -0.23 -3.76
C LYS A 71 -4.67 0.25 -5.21
N THR A 72 -5.73 -0.15 -5.90
CA THR A 72 -6.10 0.44 -7.18
C THR A 72 -6.32 1.92 -6.91
N LEU A 73 -5.57 2.77 -7.60
CA LEU A 73 -5.52 4.22 -7.44
C LEU A 73 -6.84 4.96 -7.77
N ASP A 74 -7.99 4.28 -7.82
CA ASP A 74 -9.21 4.85 -8.39
C ASP A 74 -10.51 4.59 -7.60
N ASP A 75 -10.42 4.24 -6.31
CA ASP A 75 -11.55 4.50 -5.42
C ASP A 75 -11.55 5.97 -5.01
N LYS A 76 -12.11 6.83 -5.87
CA LYS A 76 -12.21 8.28 -5.63
C LYS A 76 -13.01 8.64 -4.38
N VAL A 77 -13.80 7.71 -3.85
CA VAL A 77 -14.70 7.96 -2.72
C VAL A 77 -14.03 7.54 -1.41
N ASN A 78 -13.52 6.30 -1.34
CA ASN A 78 -12.97 5.76 -0.09
C ASN A 78 -11.45 5.93 0.03
N HIS A 79 -10.72 6.02 -1.09
CA HIS A 79 -9.26 6.19 -1.12
C HIS A 79 -8.79 7.23 -2.16
N PRO A 80 -9.31 8.47 -2.12
CA PRO A 80 -8.86 9.49 -3.07
C PRO A 80 -7.35 9.73 -2.91
N THR A 81 -6.61 9.58 -4.01
CA THR A 81 -5.13 9.65 -4.08
C THR A 81 -4.51 10.90 -3.46
N HIS A 82 -5.26 12.00 -3.40
CA HIS A 82 -4.86 13.27 -2.81
C HIS A 82 -5.07 13.32 -1.28
N TYR A 83 -5.61 12.27 -0.68
CA TYR A 83 -5.82 12.07 0.76
C TYR A 83 -4.98 10.94 1.38
N THR A 84 -4.02 10.37 0.66
CA THR A 84 -3.15 9.32 1.20
C THR A 84 -1.68 9.77 1.18
N TYR A 85 -0.98 9.78 2.32
CA TYR A 85 0.47 10.01 2.36
C TYR A 85 1.19 8.71 2.67
N GLY A 86 1.80 8.11 1.66
CA GLY A 86 2.37 6.77 1.78
C GLY A 86 1.28 5.75 2.11
N ASN A 87 1.37 5.14 3.28
CA ASN A 87 0.42 4.11 3.74
C ASN A 87 -0.66 4.63 4.69
N ILE A 88 -0.66 5.92 5.02
CA ILE A 88 -1.58 6.52 5.99
C ILE A 88 -2.67 7.29 5.25
N GLU A 89 -3.94 6.97 5.52
CA GLU A 89 -5.06 7.81 5.10
C GLU A 89 -5.14 9.05 5.98
N ILE A 90 -5.34 10.21 5.36
CA ILE A 90 -5.38 11.49 6.07
C ILE A 90 -6.54 11.55 7.06
N ILE A 91 -7.62 10.81 6.82
CA ILE A 91 -8.73 10.71 7.76
C ILE A 91 -8.28 10.05 9.08
N ASP A 92 -7.54 8.94 9.03
CA ASP A 92 -7.04 8.25 10.22
C ASP A 92 -6.10 9.15 11.02
N PHE A 93 -5.24 9.92 10.33
CA PHE A 93 -4.35 10.88 10.96
C PHE A 93 -5.12 12.04 11.61
N ILE A 94 -6.14 12.58 10.92
CA ILE A 94 -7.01 13.63 11.48
C ILE A 94 -7.74 13.13 12.72
N GLU A 95 -8.32 11.93 12.68
CA GLU A 95 -9.02 11.33 13.82
C GLU A 95 -8.08 11.16 15.01
N GLN A 96 -6.85 10.68 14.79
CA GLN A 96 -5.84 10.55 15.85
C GLN A 96 -5.44 11.90 16.45
N VAL A 97 -5.15 12.90 15.62
CA VAL A 97 -4.72 14.23 16.09
C VAL A 97 -5.86 14.93 16.85
N THR A 98 -7.09 14.83 16.35
CA THR A 98 -8.24 15.56 16.89
C THR A 98 -8.94 14.88 18.06
N LYS A 99 -8.54 13.65 18.42
CA LYS A 99 -9.19 12.82 19.45
C LYS A 99 -9.38 13.52 20.79
N ASP A 100 -8.39 14.30 21.21
CA ASP A 100 -8.37 14.97 22.52
C ASP A 100 -8.74 16.46 22.43
N TYR A 101 -9.08 16.95 21.24
CA TYR A 101 -9.53 18.33 21.06
C TYR A 101 -10.99 18.49 21.45
N LYS A 102 -11.36 19.67 21.98
CA LYS A 102 -12.76 20.07 22.09
C LYS A 102 -13.43 19.96 20.70
N PRO A 103 -14.69 19.51 20.59
CA PRO A 103 -15.35 19.30 19.29
C PRO A 103 -15.28 20.51 18.34
N GLU A 104 -15.40 21.72 18.90
CA GLU A 104 -15.33 22.98 18.14
C GLU A 104 -13.96 23.26 17.54
N LEU A 105 -12.88 22.82 18.20
CA LEU A 105 -11.50 22.93 17.74
C LEU A 105 -11.15 21.78 16.80
N ALA A 106 -11.58 20.55 17.15
CA ALA A 106 -11.36 19.34 16.36
C ALA A 106 -11.79 19.53 14.89
N PHE A 107 -12.97 20.14 14.67
CA PHE A 107 -13.45 20.43 13.32
C PHE A 107 -12.51 21.36 12.53
N ALA A 108 -12.03 22.43 13.17
CA ALA A 108 -11.16 23.41 12.53
C ALA A 108 -9.76 22.83 12.28
N ILE A 109 -9.20 22.13 13.25
CA ILE A 109 -7.89 21.46 13.16
C ILE A 109 -7.90 20.37 12.08
N GLY A 110 -8.94 19.53 12.05
CA GLY A 110 -9.06 18.49 11.03
C GLY A 110 -9.14 19.06 9.61
N ASN A 111 -9.91 20.13 9.41
CA ASN A 111 -9.96 20.80 8.11
C ASN A 111 -8.61 21.44 7.74
N ALA A 112 -7.92 22.09 8.68
CA ALA A 112 -6.60 22.64 8.44
C ALA A 112 -5.61 21.58 7.95
N ILE A 113 -5.53 20.43 8.65
CA ILE A 113 -4.68 19.29 8.27
C ILE A 113 -5.06 18.77 6.87
N LYS A 114 -6.35 18.60 6.59
CA LYS A 114 -6.87 18.20 5.29
C LYS A 114 -6.40 19.13 4.16
N TYR A 115 -6.45 20.44 4.36
CA TYR A 115 -6.06 21.38 3.31
C TYR A 115 -4.54 21.47 3.15
N ILE A 116 -3.77 21.43 4.25
CA ILE A 116 -2.31 21.34 4.20
C ILE A 116 -1.88 20.13 3.38
N SER A 117 -2.48 18.98 3.68
CA SER A 117 -2.11 17.72 3.05
C SER A 117 -2.53 17.66 1.57
N ARG A 118 -3.62 18.35 1.20
CA ARG A 118 -4.09 18.44 -0.18
C ARG A 118 -3.30 19.44 -1.05
N ALA A 119 -2.68 20.45 -0.46
CA ALA A 119 -2.07 21.57 -1.18
C ALA A 119 -1.09 21.13 -2.27
N ASN A 120 -0.18 20.20 -1.96
CA ASN A 120 0.84 19.74 -2.91
C ASN A 120 0.30 18.85 -4.04
N ARG A 121 -0.99 18.48 -4.01
CA ARG A 121 -1.60 17.50 -4.92
C ARG A 121 -2.86 17.96 -5.64
N LYS A 122 -3.41 19.12 -5.27
CA LYS A 122 -4.66 19.63 -5.86
C LYS A 122 -4.61 21.11 -6.20
N ASN A 123 -4.75 21.99 -5.21
CA ASN A 123 -4.99 23.42 -5.46
C ASN A 123 -3.87 24.34 -4.94
N GLY A 124 -2.73 23.80 -4.51
CA GLY A 124 -1.56 24.59 -4.11
C GLY A 124 -1.89 25.66 -3.07
N LYS A 125 -1.62 26.93 -3.42
CA LYS A 125 -1.79 28.10 -2.54
C LYS A 125 -3.22 28.27 -2.04
N GLU A 126 -4.23 27.98 -2.84
CA GLU A 126 -5.63 28.12 -2.41
C GLU A 126 -5.98 27.20 -1.22
N ASP A 127 -5.41 26.00 -1.20
CA ASP A 127 -5.57 25.09 -0.09
C ASP A 127 -4.80 25.57 1.14
N LEU A 128 -3.61 26.15 0.96
CA LEU A 128 -2.88 26.76 2.07
C LEU A 128 -3.62 27.96 2.69
N ASP A 129 -4.29 28.76 1.87
CA ASP A 129 -5.11 29.88 2.36
C ASP A 129 -6.36 29.37 3.12
N LYS A 130 -7.00 28.29 2.64
CA LYS A 130 -8.07 27.62 3.40
C LYS A 130 -7.58 27.03 4.71
N ALA A 131 -6.42 26.38 4.71
CA ALA A 131 -5.81 25.87 5.93
C ALA A 131 -5.57 26.99 6.94
N ARG A 132 -5.01 28.12 6.49
CA ARG A 132 -4.79 29.31 7.31
C ARG A 132 -6.10 29.82 7.93
N TRP A 133 -7.17 29.89 7.13
CA TRP A 133 -8.48 30.33 7.62
C TRP A 133 -8.99 29.44 8.76
N TYR A 134 -8.92 28.10 8.60
CA TYR A 134 -9.33 27.17 9.66
C TYR A 134 -8.44 27.25 10.90
N LEU A 135 -7.13 27.38 10.73
CA LEU A 135 -6.20 27.56 11.86
C LEU A 135 -6.49 28.84 12.63
N ASN A 136 -6.75 29.96 11.96
CA ASN A 136 -7.11 31.21 12.62
C ASN A 136 -8.39 31.05 13.45
N ARG A 137 -9.40 30.36 12.91
CA ARG A 137 -10.65 30.08 13.63
C ARG A 137 -10.45 29.18 14.85
N ALA A 138 -9.54 28.21 14.77
CA ALA A 138 -9.17 27.38 15.91
C ALA A 138 -8.43 28.21 16.96
N PHE A 139 -7.52 29.07 16.52
CA PHE A 139 -6.72 29.96 17.38
C PHE A 139 -7.59 30.97 18.14
N GLU A 140 -8.57 31.59 17.48
CA GLU A 140 -9.52 32.52 18.13
C GLU A 140 -10.34 31.86 19.24
N LYS A 141 -10.59 30.56 19.13
CA LYS A 141 -11.35 29.75 20.11
C LYS A 141 -10.45 29.04 21.11
N TRP A 142 -9.15 29.31 21.06
CA TRP A 142 -8.16 28.65 21.89
C TRP A 142 -8.16 29.26 23.29
N GLU A 143 -9.14 28.88 24.10
CA GLU A 143 -9.11 29.14 25.54
C GLU A 143 -8.33 28.02 26.22
N GLY A 144 -7.16 28.38 26.76
CA GLY A 144 -6.21 27.51 27.46
C GLY A 144 -6.67 27.11 28.86
#